data_AF-A0A1C3U5K8-F1
#
_entry.id   AF-A0A1C3U5K8-F1
#
_cell.length_a   1.000
_cell.length_b   1.000
_cell.length_c   1.000
_cell.angle_alpha   90.00
_cell.angle_beta   90.00
_cell.angle_gamma   90.00
#
_symmetry.space_group_name_H-M   'P 1'
#
loop_
_entity.id
_entity.type
_entity.pdbx_description
1 polymer ?
#
loop_
_entity_poly.entity_id
_entity_poly.type
_entity_poly.pdbx_seq_one_letter_code
_entity_poly.pdbx_strand_id
1 'polypeptide(L)'
;MRAVSIHPRPDQITELTRGLQLPLPEVPTVHLDIIAESLLQAFGDIRAQAPATVASGTESEVTALLEARLNAMIEHEPLWGQLVLCVARGKESLSFDGSHLEKRPDLSIYLSNRNRSFPLITEAKIIDAAASKTEALYCDNGIRRFVEGEYAWGNREAFMIAYVRDGSSIGTKLTPFLSNAVSQSPPGYFVEGLPMATGSGGFDLAHSKHGRSFLYSSHSSERLEPGSISIWHLWLS
;
A
#
# COMPACT_ATOMS: atom_id res chain seq x y z
N MET A 1 -17.36 14.89 -19.80
CA MET A 1 -15.98 14.35 -19.92
C MET A 1 -16.07 13.08 -20.74
N ARG A 2 -15.32 12.96 -21.85
CA ARG A 2 -15.24 11.68 -22.59
C ARG A 2 -14.54 10.67 -21.68
N ALA A 3 -15.14 9.49 -21.50
CA ALA A 3 -14.49 8.37 -20.84
C ALA A 3 -13.14 8.13 -21.55
N VAL A 4 -12.04 8.19 -20.80
CA VAL A 4 -10.74 7.76 -21.31
C VAL A 4 -10.94 6.31 -21.71
N SER A 5 -10.76 6.02 -22.98
CA SER A 5 -10.97 4.67 -23.48
C SER A 5 -9.88 3.77 -22.89
N ILE A 6 -10.30 2.86 -22.02
CA ILE A 6 -9.46 1.89 -21.32
C ILE A 6 -8.93 0.92 -22.38
N HIS A 7 -7.70 1.14 -22.82
CA HIS A 7 -7.01 0.30 -23.79
C HIS A 7 -5.84 -0.39 -23.09
N PRO A 8 -5.87 -1.73 -22.96
CA PRO A 8 -4.70 -2.48 -22.52
C PRO A 8 -3.47 -2.12 -23.35
N ARG A 9 -2.31 -2.06 -22.71
CA ARG A 9 -1.02 -1.69 -23.33
C ARG A 9 -0.02 -2.82 -23.18
N PRO A 10 -0.22 -3.93 -23.91
CA PRO A 10 0.60 -5.14 -23.73
C PRO A 10 2.09 -4.89 -23.96
N ASP A 11 2.46 -4.01 -24.90
CA ASP A 11 3.88 -3.70 -25.17
C ASP A 11 4.57 -3.02 -23.98
N GLN A 12 3.86 -2.14 -23.26
CA GLN A 12 4.41 -1.48 -22.06
C GLN A 12 4.55 -2.46 -20.90
N ILE A 13 3.58 -3.36 -20.73
CA ILE A 13 3.64 -4.42 -19.71
C ILE A 13 4.76 -5.40 -20.03
N THR A 14 4.92 -5.77 -21.31
CA THR A 14 6.02 -6.60 -21.81
C THR A 14 7.38 -5.98 -21.49
N GLU A 15 7.56 -4.69 -21.76
CA GLU A 15 8.79 -3.97 -21.46
C GLU A 15 9.05 -3.92 -19.95
N LEU A 16 8.04 -3.54 -19.16
CA LEU A 16 8.13 -3.41 -17.71
C LEU A 16 8.53 -4.73 -17.03
N THR A 17 8.06 -5.85 -17.58
CA THR A 17 8.23 -7.19 -17.00
C THR A 17 9.33 -8.00 -17.69
N ARG A 18 10.07 -7.41 -18.64
CA ARG A 18 11.11 -8.10 -19.40
C ARG A 18 12.14 -8.71 -18.45
N GLY A 19 12.29 -10.03 -18.54
CA GLY A 19 13.25 -10.80 -17.74
C GLY A 19 12.84 -11.02 -16.28
N LEU A 20 11.60 -10.71 -15.91
CA LEU A 20 11.06 -10.96 -14.58
C LEU A 20 10.20 -12.21 -14.57
N GLN A 21 10.29 -12.95 -13.47
CA GLN A 21 9.31 -13.97 -13.12
C GLN A 21 8.27 -13.32 -12.20
N LEU A 22 7.00 -13.41 -12.59
CA LEU A 22 5.87 -12.91 -11.81
C LEU A 22 5.12 -14.07 -11.12
N PRO A 23 4.49 -13.84 -9.95
CA PRO A 23 4.69 -12.66 -9.11
C PRO A 23 6.16 -12.55 -8.64
N LEU A 24 6.60 -11.35 -8.29
CA LEU A 24 7.97 -11.14 -7.80
C LEU A 24 8.19 -11.94 -6.50
N PRO A 25 9.46 -12.27 -6.15
CA PRO A 25 9.78 -12.90 -4.88
C PRO A 25 9.17 -12.14 -3.70
N GLU A 26 8.92 -12.79 -2.56
CA GLU A 26 8.39 -12.10 -1.38
C GLU A 26 9.41 -11.10 -0.83
N VAL A 27 8.93 -10.04 -0.16
CA VAL A 27 9.78 -9.22 0.71
C VAL A 27 9.94 -9.96 2.04
N PRO A 28 11.17 -10.22 2.51
CA PRO A 28 11.37 -10.89 3.79
C PRO A 28 10.63 -10.18 4.93
N THR A 29 9.93 -10.92 5.78
CA THR A 29 9.12 -10.35 6.89
C THR A 29 9.94 -9.41 7.77
N VAL A 30 11.20 -9.76 8.07
CA VAL A 30 12.11 -8.88 8.83
C VAL A 30 12.31 -7.51 8.19
N HIS A 31 12.31 -7.42 6.85
CA HIS A 31 12.38 -6.13 6.16
C HIS A 31 11.06 -5.37 6.26
N LEU A 32 9.92 -6.07 6.19
CA LEU A 32 8.60 -5.46 6.37
C LEU A 32 8.43 -4.90 7.78
N ASP A 33 8.91 -5.61 8.80
CA ASP A 33 8.92 -5.15 10.19
C ASP A 33 9.78 -3.89 10.34
N ILE A 34 11.01 -3.88 9.81
CA ILE A 34 11.88 -2.69 9.81
C ILE A 34 11.19 -1.51 9.11
N ILE A 35 10.50 -1.77 7.99
CA ILE A 35 9.77 -0.72 7.27
C ILE A 35 8.61 -0.21 8.10
N ALA A 36 7.85 -1.09 8.75
CA ALA A 36 6.73 -0.70 9.60
C ALA A 36 7.19 0.14 10.81
N GLU A 37 8.25 -0.30 11.48
CA GLU A 37 8.87 0.43 12.61
C GLU A 37 9.41 1.80 12.17
N SER A 38 10.06 1.87 11.01
CA SER A 38 10.58 3.12 10.46
C SER A 38 9.46 4.10 10.09
N LEU A 39 8.34 3.61 9.54
CA LEU A 39 7.14 4.40 9.27
C LEU A 39 6.52 4.96 10.57
N LEU A 40 6.45 4.13 11.61
CA LEU A 40 5.98 4.55 12.94
C LEU A 40 6.89 5.62 13.56
N GLN A 41 8.21 5.42 13.52
CA GLN A 41 9.18 6.39 14.01
C GLN A 41 9.08 7.72 13.24
N ALA A 42 9.08 7.66 11.90
CA ALA A 42 8.94 8.83 11.05
C ALA A 42 7.65 9.59 11.36
N PHE A 43 6.53 8.89 11.55
CA PHE A 43 5.26 9.52 11.90
C PHE A 43 5.29 10.15 13.30
N GLY A 44 5.94 9.50 14.27
CA GLY A 44 6.16 10.07 15.60
C GLY A 44 6.90 11.40 15.54
N ASP A 45 7.94 11.49 14.71
CA ASP A 45 8.72 12.70 14.50
C ASP A 45 7.91 13.81 13.84
N ILE A 46 7.15 13.52 12.76
CA ILE A 46 6.33 14.56 12.11
C ILE A 46 5.21 15.05 13.02
N ARG A 47 4.64 14.18 13.87
CA ARG A 47 3.61 14.58 14.84
C ARG A 47 4.18 15.51 15.91
N ALA A 48 5.42 15.28 16.34
CA ALA A 48 6.10 16.16 17.30
C ALA A 48 6.47 17.52 16.68
N GLN A 49 6.88 17.54 15.41
CA GLN A 49 7.39 18.76 14.75
C GLN A 49 6.30 19.58 14.05
N ALA A 50 5.27 18.92 13.52
CA ALA A 50 4.19 19.53 12.74
C ALA A 50 2.80 19.05 13.21
N PRO A 51 2.46 19.18 14.51
CA PRO A 51 1.22 18.63 15.08
C PRO A 51 -0.05 19.20 14.42
N ALA A 52 -0.03 20.48 14.00
CA ALA A 52 -1.16 21.10 13.33
C ALA A 52 -1.47 20.43 11.98
N THR A 53 -0.46 20.14 11.16
CA THR A 53 -0.64 19.46 9.87
C THR A 53 -1.13 18.03 10.07
N VAL A 54 -0.64 17.31 11.08
CA VAL A 54 -1.14 15.96 11.40
C VAL A 54 -2.61 16.01 11.83
N ALA A 55 -2.99 16.98 12.65
CA ALA A 55 -4.35 17.10 13.20
C ALA A 55 -5.40 17.53 12.17
N SER A 56 -5.08 18.43 11.23
CA SER A 56 -6.08 19.02 10.32
C SER A 56 -5.72 19.03 8.84
N GLY A 57 -4.48 18.71 8.48
CA GLY A 57 -4.02 18.68 7.10
C GLY A 57 -4.75 17.63 6.24
N THR A 58 -4.60 17.75 4.94
CA THR A 58 -5.06 16.77 3.96
C THR A 58 -4.17 15.53 3.97
N GLU A 59 -4.67 14.43 3.39
CA GLU A 59 -3.88 13.20 3.17
C GLU A 59 -2.57 13.50 2.43
N SER A 60 -2.61 14.39 1.44
CA SER A 60 -1.43 14.77 0.67
C SER A 60 -0.38 15.53 1.49
N GLU A 61 -0.83 16.41 2.40
CA GLU A 61 0.07 17.21 3.23
C GLU A 61 0.78 16.34 4.28
N VAL A 62 0.05 15.45 4.96
CA VAL A 62 0.65 14.53 5.94
C VAL A 62 1.59 13.56 5.24
N THR A 63 1.19 12.99 4.10
CA THR A 63 2.03 12.09 3.32
C THR A 63 3.30 12.77 2.77
N ALA A 64 3.23 14.06 2.41
CA ALA A 64 4.41 14.81 1.97
C ALA A 64 5.42 15.01 3.11
N LEU A 65 4.95 15.27 4.34
CA LEU A 65 5.83 15.32 5.52
C LEU A 65 6.46 13.94 5.79
N LEU A 66 5.67 12.87 5.67
CA LEU A 66 6.17 11.51 5.87
C LEU A 66 7.22 11.14 4.81
N GLU A 67 6.99 11.42 3.53
CA GLU A 67 7.97 11.24 2.45
C GLU A 67 9.30 11.96 2.75
N ALA A 68 9.22 13.24 3.12
CA ALA A 68 10.41 14.04 3.42
C ALA A 68 11.19 13.47 4.61
N ARG A 69 10.49 13.06 5.68
CA ARG A 69 11.12 12.45 6.86
C ARG A 69 11.77 11.12 6.53
N LEU A 70 11.09 10.23 5.80
CA LEU A 70 11.61 8.93 5.41
C LEU A 70 12.86 9.05 4.53
N ASN A 71 12.92 10.02 3.62
CA ASN A 71 14.12 10.25 2.83
C ASN A 71 15.26 10.82 3.69
N ALA A 72 14.99 11.74 4.62
CA ALA A 72 16.01 12.24 5.54
C ALA A 72 16.59 11.12 6.44
N MET A 73 15.77 10.14 6.82
CA MET A 73 16.24 8.97 7.59
C MET A 73 17.27 8.13 6.83
N ILE A 74 17.30 8.15 5.48
CA ILE A 74 18.26 7.36 4.68
C ILE A 74 19.71 7.76 5.02
N GLU A 75 19.94 9.04 5.32
CA GLU A 75 21.27 9.58 5.61
C GLU A 75 21.73 9.33 7.05
N HIS A 76 20.79 9.06 7.97
CA HIS A 76 21.06 9.11 9.42
C HIS A 76 20.69 7.84 10.17
N GLU A 77 19.84 6.98 9.60
CA GLU A 77 19.40 5.71 10.17
C GLU A 77 20.01 4.54 9.38
N PRO A 78 21.10 3.91 9.86
CA PRO A 78 21.89 2.97 9.07
C PRO A 78 21.09 1.78 8.52
N LEU A 79 20.20 1.19 9.34
CA LEU A 79 19.38 0.05 8.91
C LEU A 79 18.38 0.45 7.83
N TRP A 80 17.76 1.62 7.97
CA TRP A 80 16.84 2.16 6.98
C TRP A 80 17.55 2.50 5.68
N GLY A 81 18.68 3.22 5.74
CA GLY A 81 19.46 3.61 4.57
C GLY A 81 20.10 2.43 3.83
N GLN A 82 20.33 1.29 4.49
CA GLN A 82 20.73 0.05 3.83
C GLN A 82 19.56 -0.60 3.09
N LEU A 83 18.36 -0.59 3.68
CA LEU A 83 17.18 -1.27 3.13
C LEU A 83 16.49 -0.46 2.02
N VAL A 84 16.44 0.87 2.16
CA VAL A 84 15.67 1.78 1.31
C VAL A 84 16.59 2.72 0.54
N LEU A 85 16.42 2.73 -0.78
CA LEU A 85 17.13 3.62 -1.69
C LEU A 85 16.53 5.03 -1.70
N CYS A 86 15.21 5.12 -1.78
CA CYS A 86 14.45 6.38 -1.68
C CYS A 86 12.96 6.09 -1.48
N VAL A 87 12.22 7.12 -1.09
CA VAL A 87 10.75 7.12 -1.07
C VAL A 87 10.25 8.22 -2.00
N ALA A 88 9.27 7.92 -2.85
CA ALA A 88 8.68 8.89 -3.75
C ALA A 88 7.16 8.97 -3.59
N ARG A 89 6.60 10.17 -3.55
CA ARG A 89 5.16 10.43 -3.50
C ARG A 89 4.57 10.62 -4.89
N GLY A 90 3.43 9.97 -5.15
CA GLY A 90 2.64 10.20 -6.37
C GLY A 90 3.36 9.83 -7.67
N LYS A 91 4.33 8.91 -7.62
CA LYS A 91 5.00 8.40 -8.82
C LYS A 91 4.01 7.57 -9.64
N GLU A 92 3.87 7.87 -10.93
CA GLU A 92 2.97 7.12 -11.81
C GLU A 92 3.36 5.64 -11.93
N SER A 93 2.34 4.78 -11.86
CA SER A 93 2.44 3.34 -12.00
C SER A 93 1.40 2.82 -13.00
N LEU A 94 1.79 1.80 -13.76
CA LEU A 94 0.88 1.07 -14.66
C LEU A 94 0.00 0.11 -13.86
N SER A 95 -1.27 -0.05 -14.27
CA SER A 95 -2.09 -1.21 -13.87
C SER A 95 -1.54 -2.51 -14.48
N PHE A 96 -2.03 -3.66 -14.04
CA PHE A 96 -1.54 -4.99 -14.45
C PHE A 96 -1.56 -5.25 -15.97
N ASP A 97 -2.47 -4.61 -16.70
CA ASP A 97 -2.64 -4.70 -18.15
C ASP A 97 -2.23 -3.40 -18.88
N GLY A 98 -1.76 -2.41 -18.12
CA GLY A 98 -1.36 -1.09 -18.62
C GLY A 98 -2.53 -0.24 -19.10
N SER A 99 -3.78 -0.61 -18.79
CA SER A 99 -4.96 0.15 -19.18
C SER A 99 -5.06 1.51 -18.46
N HIS A 100 -4.57 1.58 -17.22
CA HIS A 100 -4.41 2.81 -16.46
C HIS A 100 -2.93 3.19 -16.32
N LEU A 101 -2.56 4.34 -16.89
CA LEU A 101 -1.18 4.85 -16.90
C LEU A 101 -0.83 5.77 -15.73
N GLU A 102 -1.81 6.51 -15.25
CA GLU A 102 -1.62 7.65 -14.35
C GLU A 102 -2.09 7.33 -12.92
N LYS A 103 -2.03 6.06 -12.52
CA LYS A 103 -2.31 5.71 -11.13
C LYS A 103 -1.11 6.17 -10.30
N ARG A 104 -1.37 6.92 -9.24
CA ARG A 104 -0.35 7.58 -8.41
C ARG A 104 -0.52 7.10 -6.97
N PRO A 105 0.17 6.02 -6.58
CA PRO A 105 0.18 5.59 -5.20
C PRO A 105 0.66 6.73 -4.29
N ASP A 106 0.13 6.77 -3.08
CA ASP A 106 0.50 7.81 -2.11
C ASP A 106 2.02 7.78 -1.84
N LEU A 107 2.62 6.61 -1.62
CA LEU A 107 4.08 6.45 -1.53
C LEU A 107 4.55 5.20 -2.29
N SER A 108 5.76 5.32 -2.86
CA SER A 108 6.53 4.24 -3.46
C SER A 108 7.87 4.12 -2.74
N ILE A 109 8.08 3.03 -2.00
CA ILE A 109 9.32 2.77 -1.27
C ILE A 109 10.22 1.90 -2.14
N TYR A 110 11.35 2.45 -2.60
CA TYR A 110 12.30 1.74 -3.43
C TYR A 110 13.31 1.00 -2.55
N LEU A 111 13.25 -0.33 -2.56
CA LEU A 111 14.16 -1.16 -1.77
C LEU A 111 15.50 -1.35 -2.51
N SER A 112 16.62 -1.26 -1.78
CA SER A 112 17.97 -1.23 -2.35
C SER A 112 18.34 -2.50 -3.14
N ASN A 113 17.84 -3.65 -2.72
CA ASN A 113 18.16 -4.96 -3.32
C ASN A 113 16.96 -5.60 -4.05
N ARG A 114 16.12 -4.79 -4.70
CA ARG A 114 14.94 -5.25 -5.44
C ARG A 114 14.77 -4.53 -6.76
N ASN A 115 13.86 -5.06 -7.59
CA ASN A 115 13.55 -4.46 -8.89
C ASN A 115 12.92 -3.08 -8.70
N ARG A 116 13.58 -2.04 -9.24
CA ARG A 116 13.16 -0.64 -9.09
C ARG A 116 11.88 -0.30 -9.84
N SER A 117 11.48 -1.10 -10.83
CA SER A 117 10.23 -0.93 -11.55
C SER A 117 9.00 -1.32 -10.72
N PHE A 118 9.21 -2.02 -9.60
CA PHE A 118 8.16 -2.51 -8.70
C PHE A 118 8.47 -2.14 -7.24
N PRO A 119 8.40 -0.84 -6.89
CA PRO A 119 8.60 -0.39 -5.52
C PRO A 119 7.53 -0.99 -4.60
N LEU A 120 7.82 -1.04 -3.31
CA LEU A 120 6.83 -1.42 -2.31
C LEU A 120 5.81 -0.28 -2.20
N ILE A 121 4.59 -0.56 -2.68
CA ILE A 121 3.53 0.44 -2.73
C ILE A 121 2.90 0.62 -1.37
N THR A 122 2.71 1.88 -0.99
CA THR A 122 2.00 2.28 0.21
C THR A 122 0.90 3.26 -0.15
N GLU A 123 -0.34 2.94 0.20
CA GLU A 123 -1.48 3.85 0.11
C GLU A 123 -1.77 4.43 1.49
N ALA A 124 -2.24 5.67 1.56
CA ALA A 124 -2.54 6.36 2.80
C ALA A 124 -3.96 6.94 2.77
N LYS A 125 -4.68 6.86 3.89
CA LYS A 125 -6.00 7.48 4.04
C LYS A 125 -6.12 8.11 5.42
N ILE A 126 -6.91 9.17 5.55
CA ILE A 126 -7.31 9.69 6.86
C ILE A 126 -8.45 8.83 7.40
N ILE A 127 -8.46 8.59 8.72
CA ILE A 127 -9.62 8.09 9.46
C ILE A 127 -10.07 9.18 10.42
N ASP A 128 -11.22 9.74 10.12
CA ASP A 128 -11.86 10.84 10.84
C ASP A 128 -13.37 10.79 10.56
N ALA A 129 -14.11 10.14 11.46
CA ALA A 129 -15.55 10.01 11.35
C ALA A 129 -16.28 11.36 11.27
N ALA A 130 -15.77 12.42 11.92
CA ALA A 130 -16.38 13.75 11.87
C ALA A 130 -16.28 14.38 10.47
N ALA A 131 -15.26 13.99 9.70
CA ALA A 131 -15.07 14.40 8.31
C ALA A 131 -15.55 13.36 7.27
N SER A 132 -16.33 12.35 7.70
CA SER A 132 -16.78 11.24 6.85
C SER A 132 -15.63 10.46 6.18
N LYS A 133 -14.47 10.40 6.83
CA LYS A 133 -13.30 9.62 6.40
C LYS A 133 -13.26 8.31 7.17
N THR A 134 -13.87 7.26 6.60
CA THR A 134 -14.12 5.99 7.31
C THR A 134 -13.35 4.81 6.71
N GLU A 135 -13.44 3.66 7.37
CA GLU A 135 -12.91 2.38 6.90
C GLU A 135 -13.47 1.96 5.53
N ALA A 136 -14.66 2.44 5.15
CA ALA A 136 -15.20 2.22 3.81
C ALA A 136 -14.32 2.90 2.75
N LEU A 137 -13.94 4.16 2.95
CA LEU A 137 -13.02 4.85 2.02
C LEU A 137 -11.62 4.24 2.06
N TYR A 138 -11.16 3.79 3.23
CA TYR A 138 -9.91 3.06 3.37
C TYR A 138 -9.88 1.79 2.51
N CYS A 139 -10.97 1.02 2.49
CA CYS A 139 -11.06 -0.20 1.71
C CYS A 139 -11.36 0.06 0.23
N ASP A 140 -12.34 0.91 -0.09
CA ASP A 140 -12.79 1.15 -1.46
C ASP A 140 -11.79 1.95 -2.29
N ASN A 141 -11.08 2.90 -1.68
CA ASN A 141 -10.08 3.72 -2.38
C ASN A 141 -8.63 3.34 -2.05
N GLY A 142 -8.42 2.28 -1.25
CA GLY A 142 -7.12 1.73 -0.89
C GLY A 142 -7.03 0.26 -1.27
N ILE A 143 -7.49 -0.63 -0.39
CA ILE A 143 -7.42 -2.10 -0.54
C ILE A 143 -7.88 -2.56 -1.93
N ARG A 144 -9.01 -2.03 -2.42
CA ARG A 144 -9.59 -2.37 -3.72
C ARG A 144 -8.59 -2.21 -4.88
N ARG A 145 -7.76 -1.17 -4.84
CA ARG A 145 -6.76 -0.90 -5.89
C ARG A 145 -5.68 -1.98 -5.96
N PHE A 146 -5.34 -2.61 -4.84
CA PHE A 146 -4.39 -3.72 -4.83
C PHE A 146 -4.99 -5.02 -5.38
N VAL A 147 -6.23 -5.33 -5.02
CA VAL A 147 -6.88 -6.59 -5.42
C VAL A 147 -7.36 -6.58 -6.87
N GLU A 148 -7.67 -5.41 -7.41
CA GLU A 148 -8.06 -5.20 -8.82
C GLU A 148 -6.86 -4.99 -9.75
N GLY A 149 -5.63 -4.95 -9.22
CA GLY A 149 -4.40 -4.87 -10.03
C GLY A 149 -4.03 -3.48 -10.51
N GLU A 150 -4.55 -2.44 -9.86
CA GLU A 150 -4.17 -1.04 -10.11
C GLU A 150 -2.81 -0.73 -9.48
N TYR A 151 -2.54 -1.29 -8.30
CA TYR A 151 -1.32 -1.10 -7.55
C TYR A 151 -0.68 -2.42 -7.13
N ALA A 152 0.65 -2.41 -7.00
CA ALA A 152 1.45 -3.51 -6.47
C ALA A 152 1.19 -4.88 -7.15
N TRP A 153 0.72 -4.87 -8.41
CA TRP A 153 0.25 -6.09 -9.08
C TRP A 153 1.36 -7.10 -9.32
N GLY A 154 2.63 -6.66 -9.41
CA GLY A 154 3.79 -7.55 -9.47
C GLY A 154 4.33 -7.95 -8.09
N ASN A 155 4.04 -7.17 -7.05
CA ASN A 155 4.47 -7.42 -5.68
C ASN A 155 3.54 -8.40 -4.97
N ARG A 156 3.99 -8.96 -3.86
CA ARG A 156 3.21 -9.84 -2.98
C ARG A 156 2.84 -9.17 -1.66
N GLU A 157 3.43 -8.01 -1.39
CA GLU A 157 3.20 -7.20 -0.21
C GLU A 157 2.94 -5.74 -0.60
N ALA A 158 2.10 -5.08 0.19
CA ALA A 158 1.86 -3.64 0.13
C ALA A 158 1.52 -3.11 1.52
N PHE A 159 1.59 -1.79 1.70
CA PHE A 159 1.20 -1.12 2.93
C PHE A 159 -0.05 -0.27 2.71
N MET A 160 -0.89 -0.22 3.74
CA MET A 160 -1.99 0.73 3.88
C MET A 160 -1.83 1.49 5.20
N ILE A 161 -1.62 2.79 5.11
CA ILE A 161 -1.50 3.69 6.25
C ILE A 161 -2.86 4.36 6.51
N ALA A 162 -3.29 4.38 7.77
CA ALA A 162 -4.35 5.25 8.24
C ALA A 162 -3.74 6.35 9.11
N TYR A 163 -4.00 7.62 8.78
CA TYR A 163 -3.77 8.74 9.70
C TYR A 163 -5.05 8.92 10.53
N VAL A 164 -5.04 8.39 11.76
CA VAL A 164 -6.21 8.30 12.63
C VAL A 164 -6.35 9.55 13.48
N ARG A 165 -7.53 10.17 13.45
CA ARG A 165 -7.85 11.40 14.21
C ARG A 165 -8.96 11.21 15.24
N ASP A 166 -9.78 10.17 15.08
CA ASP A 166 -10.96 9.93 15.91
C ASP A 166 -10.76 8.84 16.98
N GLY A 167 -9.52 8.35 17.14
CA GLY A 167 -9.16 7.30 18.10
C GLY A 167 -9.58 5.89 17.67
N SER A 168 -10.03 5.71 16.43
CA SER A 168 -10.33 4.39 15.87
C SER A 168 -9.09 3.48 15.82
N SER A 169 -9.31 2.17 15.84
CA SER A 169 -8.23 1.18 15.69
C SER A 169 -8.59 0.07 14.70
N ILE A 170 -7.59 -0.67 14.23
CA ILE A 170 -7.77 -1.84 13.36
C ILE A 170 -8.77 -2.81 13.99
N GLY A 171 -8.55 -3.14 15.26
CA GLY A 171 -9.41 -4.09 15.98
C GLY A 171 -10.85 -3.60 16.20
N THR A 172 -11.05 -2.29 16.33
CA THR A 172 -12.39 -1.72 16.60
C THR A 172 -13.16 -1.36 15.33
N LYS A 173 -12.47 -1.07 14.22
CA LYS A 173 -13.08 -0.62 12.96
C LYS A 173 -12.77 -1.53 11.78
N LEU A 174 -11.50 -1.69 11.43
CA LEU A 174 -11.10 -2.36 10.19
C LEU A 174 -11.45 -3.86 10.19
N THR A 175 -11.10 -4.57 11.27
CA THR A 175 -11.35 -6.02 11.36
C THR A 175 -12.84 -6.35 11.30
N PRO A 176 -13.73 -5.70 12.09
CA PRO A 176 -15.18 -5.88 11.94
C PRO A 176 -15.70 -5.54 10.55
N PHE A 177 -15.21 -4.46 9.93
CA PHE A 177 -15.62 -4.05 8.59
C PHE A 177 -15.27 -5.09 7.52
N LEU A 178 -14.02 -5.57 7.51
CA LEU A 178 -13.58 -6.61 6.58
C LEU A 178 -14.29 -7.95 6.84
N SER A 179 -14.56 -8.30 8.11
CA SER A 179 -15.35 -9.49 8.45
C SER A 179 -16.77 -9.42 7.90
N ASN A 180 -17.39 -8.24 7.94
CA ASN A 180 -18.70 -8.03 7.31
C ASN A 180 -18.60 -8.10 5.78
N ALA A 181 -17.55 -7.55 5.18
CA ALA A 181 -17.31 -7.59 3.74
C ALA A 181 -17.17 -9.03 3.20
N VAL A 182 -16.53 -9.93 3.95
CA VAL A 182 -16.44 -11.36 3.63
C VAL A 182 -17.83 -12.00 3.51
N SER A 183 -18.79 -11.52 4.29
CA SER A 183 -20.15 -12.07 4.36
C SER A 183 -21.09 -11.53 3.26
N GLN A 184 -20.61 -10.62 2.41
CA GLN A 184 -21.37 -10.07 1.28
C GLN A 184 -21.41 -11.05 0.09
N SER A 185 -22.32 -10.80 -0.85
CA SER A 185 -22.44 -11.57 -2.09
C SER A 185 -22.46 -10.62 -3.30
N PRO A 186 -21.35 -10.54 -4.09
CA PRO A 186 -20.09 -11.26 -3.91
C PRO A 186 -19.28 -10.76 -2.69
N PRO A 187 -18.37 -11.60 -2.14
CA PRO A 187 -17.50 -11.18 -1.05
C PRO A 187 -16.67 -9.93 -1.42
N GLY A 188 -16.66 -8.94 -0.53
CA GLY A 188 -15.91 -7.71 -0.72
C GLY A 188 -14.40 -7.92 -0.54
N TYR A 189 -13.62 -7.18 -1.32
CA TYR A 189 -12.15 -7.06 -1.20
C TYR A 189 -11.35 -8.37 -1.26
N PHE A 190 -11.94 -9.47 -1.70
CA PHE A 190 -11.28 -10.79 -1.82
C PHE A 190 -10.51 -11.21 -0.55
N VAL A 191 -11.07 -10.94 0.64
CA VAL A 191 -10.39 -11.25 1.91
C VAL A 191 -10.21 -12.77 2.07
N GLU A 192 -8.97 -13.21 2.20
CA GLU A 192 -8.57 -14.60 2.50
C GLU A 192 -8.11 -14.78 3.95
N GLY A 193 -7.63 -13.69 4.56
CA GLY A 193 -7.24 -13.63 5.96
C GLY A 193 -7.56 -12.25 6.53
N LEU A 194 -8.31 -12.22 7.64
CA LEU A 194 -8.62 -10.98 8.35
C LEU A 194 -7.34 -10.35 8.94
N PRO A 195 -7.36 -9.03 9.26
CA PRO A 195 -6.22 -8.40 9.90
C PRO A 195 -5.83 -9.13 11.19
N MET A 196 -4.60 -9.63 11.20
CA MET A 196 -3.96 -10.24 12.36
C MET A 196 -2.89 -9.30 12.88
N ALA A 197 -2.94 -8.98 14.17
CA ALA A 197 -1.95 -8.13 14.80
C ALA A 197 -0.53 -8.71 14.61
N THR A 198 0.42 -7.82 14.33
CA THR A 198 1.82 -8.19 14.12
C THR A 198 2.74 -7.15 14.76
N GLY A 199 4.01 -7.52 14.96
CA GLY A 199 5.02 -6.69 15.59
C GLY A 199 5.08 -6.83 17.12
N SER A 200 6.14 -6.26 17.69
CA SER A 200 6.42 -6.30 19.12
C SER A 200 6.22 -4.92 19.73
N GLY A 201 4.98 -4.51 19.99
CA GLY A 201 4.73 -3.17 20.55
C GLY A 201 3.24 -2.82 20.69
N GLY A 202 2.95 -1.76 21.44
CA GLY A 202 1.60 -1.21 21.61
C GLY A 202 1.09 -0.36 20.43
N PHE A 203 1.62 -0.61 19.22
CA PHE A 203 1.21 0.10 18.01
C PHE A 203 0.08 -0.64 17.31
N ASP A 204 -0.80 0.10 16.63
CA ASP A 204 -1.92 -0.48 15.90
C ASP A 204 -1.45 -0.94 14.51
N LEU A 205 -0.86 -2.13 14.50
CA LEU A 205 -0.24 -2.78 13.34
C LEU A 205 -0.82 -4.18 13.16
N ALA A 206 -1.27 -4.47 11.93
CA ALA A 206 -1.75 -5.79 11.55
C ALA A 206 -1.39 -6.08 10.09
N HIS A 207 -1.47 -7.34 9.68
CA HIS A 207 -1.51 -7.67 8.25
C HIS A 207 -2.73 -8.53 7.93
N SER A 208 -3.28 -8.33 6.75
CA SER A 208 -4.37 -9.13 6.18
C SER A 208 -3.89 -9.80 4.88
N LYS A 209 -4.66 -10.78 4.41
CA LYS A 209 -4.39 -11.48 3.15
C LYS A 209 -5.58 -11.37 2.22
N HIS A 210 -5.32 -11.04 0.96
CA HIS A 210 -6.34 -10.81 -0.05
C HIS A 210 -6.02 -11.54 -1.35
N GLY A 211 -7.00 -12.21 -1.93
CA GLY A 211 -6.96 -12.68 -3.30
C GLY A 211 -6.95 -11.52 -4.31
N ARG A 212 -6.65 -11.83 -5.57
CA ARG A 212 -6.58 -10.83 -6.64
C ARG A 212 -7.41 -11.29 -7.84
N SER A 213 -8.14 -10.37 -8.46
CA SER A 213 -9.18 -10.67 -9.45
C SER A 213 -8.72 -10.52 -10.90
N PHE A 214 -7.42 -10.50 -11.15
CA PHE A 214 -6.83 -10.34 -12.47
C PHE A 214 -5.86 -11.48 -12.78
N LEU A 215 -5.47 -11.59 -14.05
CA LEU A 215 -4.47 -12.53 -14.54
C LEU A 215 -3.34 -11.75 -15.21
N TYR A 216 -2.10 -12.23 -15.10
CA TYR A 216 -1.02 -11.62 -15.86
C TYR A 216 -1.21 -11.85 -17.35
N SER A 217 -0.98 -10.79 -18.13
CA SER A 217 -0.90 -10.90 -19.58
C SER A 217 0.40 -11.61 -19.95
N SER A 218 0.38 -12.93 -20.10
CA SER A 218 1.58 -13.70 -20.45
C SER A 218 1.75 -13.80 -21.98
N HIS A 219 3.00 -13.89 -22.44
CA HIS A 219 3.33 -14.22 -23.84
C HIS A 219 3.09 -15.69 -24.19
N SER A 220 2.72 -16.52 -23.19
CA SER A 220 2.53 -17.96 -23.32
C SER A 220 1.04 -18.31 -23.20
N SER A 221 0.64 -19.47 -23.72
CA SER A 221 -0.75 -19.96 -23.64
C SER A 221 -1.23 -20.25 -22.22
N GLU A 222 -0.38 -20.11 -21.20
CA GLU A 222 -0.70 -20.36 -19.80
C GLU A 222 -1.16 -19.07 -19.10
N ARG A 223 -2.33 -19.15 -18.46
CA ARG A 223 -2.88 -18.11 -17.60
C ARG A 223 -2.10 -18.12 -16.29
N LEU A 224 -1.26 -17.11 -16.07
CA LEU A 224 -0.49 -17.00 -14.84
C LEU A 224 -1.28 -16.18 -13.82
N GLU A 225 -1.60 -16.80 -12.69
CA GLU A 225 -2.30 -16.15 -11.58
C GLU A 225 -1.34 -15.29 -10.75
N PRO A 226 -1.78 -14.11 -10.27
CA PRO A 226 -0.96 -13.25 -9.43
C PRO A 226 -0.79 -13.79 -8.00
N GLY A 227 -1.61 -14.76 -7.59
CA GLY A 227 -1.71 -15.19 -6.19
C GLY A 227 -2.18 -14.07 -5.26
N SER A 228 -2.21 -14.35 -3.96
CA SER A 228 -2.66 -13.41 -2.94
C SER A 228 -1.64 -12.30 -2.68
N ILE A 229 -2.12 -11.16 -2.20
CA ILE A 229 -1.32 -10.06 -1.65
C ILE A 229 -1.51 -9.96 -0.13
N SER A 230 -0.42 -9.75 0.59
CA SER A 230 -0.42 -9.41 2.01
C SER A 230 -0.40 -7.89 2.18
N ILE A 231 -1.41 -7.34 2.85
CA ILE A 231 -1.50 -5.89 3.09
C ILE A 231 -1.17 -5.62 4.56
N TRP A 232 -0.13 -4.83 4.79
CA TRP A 232 0.27 -4.36 6.12
C TRP A 232 -0.49 -3.08 6.45
N HIS A 233 -1.27 -3.12 7.52
CA HIS A 233 -2.12 -2.03 8.00
C HIS A 233 -1.43 -1.31 9.15
N LEU A 234 -1.12 -0.03 8.96
CA LEU A 234 -0.50 0.81 9.98
C LEU A 234 -1.45 1.94 10.32
N TRP A 235 -2.04 1.90 11.50
CA TRP A 235 -2.96 2.93 11.97
C TRP A 235 -2.22 3.87 12.92
N LEU A 236 -1.86 5.03 12.38
CA LEU A 236 -0.98 6.03 12.98
C LEU A 236 -1.83 7.11 13.64
N SER A 237 -1.74 7.22 14.97
CA SER A 237 -2.39 8.25 15.80
C SER A 237 -1.35 9.07 16.54
#